data_AF-A0AAD9QMF6-F1
#
_entry.id   AF-A0AAD9QMF6-F1
#
_cell.length_a   1.000
_cell.length_b   1.000
_cell.length_c   1.000
_cell.angle_alpha   90.00
_cell.angle_beta   90.00
_cell.angle_gamma   90.00
#
_symmetry.space_group_name_H-M   'P 1'
#
loop_
_entity.id
_entity.type
_entity.pdbx_description
1 polymer ?
#
loop_
_entity_poly.entity_id
_entity_poly.type
_entity_poly.pdbx_seq_one_letter_code
_entity_poly.pdbx_strand_id
1 'polypeptide(L)'
;MSCIHYKFRSALEYDTITFDGLSISLADLKYSIITQKKFGKSTDFDLEVTNAQTKEKYKDDMTMIPKNSSVVVRRIPVGTKSKAQLAAERASPFSSGEQKTVCTHG
;
A
#
# COMPACT_ATOMS: atom_id res chain seq x y z
N MET A 1 6.40 -12.36 -21.52
CA MET A 1 6.24 -10.98 -21.02
C MET A 1 5.28 -11.01 -19.84
N SER A 2 5.66 -10.39 -18.73
CA SER A 2 4.78 -10.25 -17.56
C SER A 2 4.34 -8.81 -17.42
N CYS A 3 3.08 -8.62 -17.06
CA CYS A 3 2.50 -7.30 -16.91
C CYS A 3 1.67 -7.19 -15.63
N ILE A 4 1.63 -6.00 -15.06
CA ILE A 4 0.76 -5.66 -13.91
C ILE A 4 -0.14 -4.51 -14.32
N HIS A 5 -1.42 -4.67 -14.02
CA HIS A 5 -2.42 -3.63 -14.24
C HIS A 5 -2.49 -2.77 -12.98
N TYR A 6 -2.21 -1.48 -13.12
CA TYR A 6 -2.32 -0.55 -12.02
C TYR A 6 -3.25 0.60 -12.42
N LYS A 7 -3.92 1.20 -11.43
CA LYS A 7 -4.62 2.45 -11.65
C LYS A 7 -4.50 3.38 -10.46
N PHE A 8 -4.54 4.68 -10.70
CA PHE A 8 -4.67 5.62 -9.60
C PHE A 8 -6.07 5.56 -8.99
N ARG A 9 -6.17 5.77 -7.68
CA ARG A 9 -7.49 5.88 -7.02
C ARG A 9 -8.35 7.00 -7.64
N SER A 10 -7.71 8.05 -8.13
CA SER A 10 -8.33 9.18 -8.83
C SER A 10 -8.51 8.96 -10.33
N ALA A 11 -7.95 7.89 -10.91
CA ALA A 11 -8.08 7.57 -12.32
C ALA A 11 -9.14 6.48 -12.55
N LEU A 12 -9.80 6.56 -13.71
CA LEU A 12 -10.76 5.56 -14.16
C LEU A 12 -10.08 4.43 -14.92
N GLU A 13 -9.03 4.75 -15.67
CA GLU A 13 -8.32 3.84 -16.56
C GLU A 13 -7.20 3.07 -15.85
N TYR A 14 -6.94 1.85 -16.31
CA TYR A 14 -5.81 1.03 -15.88
C TYR A 14 -4.65 1.20 -16.84
N ASP A 15 -3.50 1.55 -16.28
CA ASP A 15 -2.21 1.53 -16.94
C ASP A 15 -1.55 0.16 -16.73
N THR A 16 -0.56 -0.15 -17.55
CA THR A 16 0.15 -1.43 -17.50
C THR A 16 1.65 -1.22 -17.37
N ILE A 17 2.27 -1.86 -16.37
CA ILE A 17 3.73 -1.96 -16.28
C ILE A 17 4.14 -3.30 -16.86
N THR A 18 5.08 -3.29 -17.79
CA THR A 18 5.75 -4.49 -18.30
C THR A 18 7.03 -4.73 -17.52
N PHE A 19 7.26 -5.98 -17.10
CA PHE A 19 8.46 -6.40 -16.42
C PHE A 19 8.82 -7.83 -16.82
N ASP A 20 10.07 -8.22 -16.57
CA ASP A 20 10.55 -9.57 -16.78
C ASP A 20 10.53 -10.34 -15.46
N GLY A 21 10.02 -11.57 -15.46
CA GLY A 21 9.87 -12.41 -14.25
C GLY A 21 8.42 -12.79 -13.90
N LEU A 22 8.23 -13.54 -12.81
CA LEU A 22 6.92 -14.03 -12.36
C LEU A 22 6.22 -13.07 -11.38
N SER A 23 7.02 -12.31 -10.63
CA SER A 23 6.55 -11.32 -9.66
C SER A 23 7.56 -10.17 -9.59
N ILE A 24 7.08 -9.02 -9.15
CA ILE A 24 7.89 -7.81 -8.97
C ILE A 24 7.83 -7.41 -7.50
N SER A 25 8.92 -6.86 -6.98
CA SER A 25 8.94 -6.30 -5.63
C SER A 25 8.15 -5.00 -5.58
N LEU A 26 7.51 -4.70 -4.45
CA LEU A 26 6.76 -3.47 -4.27
C LEU A 26 7.60 -2.21 -4.55
N ALA A 27 8.87 -2.18 -4.09
CA ALA A 27 9.79 -1.08 -4.37
C ALA A 27 9.97 -0.83 -5.88
N ASP A 28 10.21 -1.90 -6.64
CA ASP A 28 10.48 -1.83 -8.08
C ASP A 28 9.23 -1.44 -8.88
N LEU A 29 8.06 -1.94 -8.44
CA LEU A 29 6.77 -1.55 -8.99
C LEU A 29 6.50 -0.04 -8.78
N LYS A 30 6.72 0.47 -7.55
CA LYS A 30 6.59 1.89 -7.24
C LYS A 30 7.54 2.73 -8.12
N TYR A 31 8.80 2.32 -8.24
CA TYR A 31 9.79 3.00 -9.07
C TYR A 31 9.37 3.04 -10.54
N SER A 32 8.97 1.91 -11.11
CA SER A 32 8.48 1.80 -12.49
C SER A 32 7.30 2.74 -12.78
N ILE A 33 6.35 2.85 -11.85
CA ILE A 33 5.19 3.75 -11.98
C ILE A 33 5.64 5.22 -11.95
N ILE A 34 6.56 5.58 -11.06
CA ILE A 34 7.11 6.95 -10.96
C ILE A 34 7.82 7.33 -12.27
N THR A 35 8.68 6.44 -12.78
CA THR A 35 9.39 6.64 -14.03
C THR A 35 8.44 6.76 -15.22
N GLN A 36 7.45 5.88 -15.33
CA GLN A 36 6.47 5.91 -16.43
C GLN A 36 5.61 7.17 -16.43
N LYS A 37 5.03 7.53 -15.27
CA LYS A 37 4.15 8.71 -15.17
C LYS A 37 4.92 10.02 -15.04
N LYS A 38 6.25 9.97 -14.98
CA LYS A 38 7.13 11.12 -14.72
C LYS A 38 6.58 11.98 -13.58
N PHE A 39 6.12 11.33 -12.50
CA PHE A 39 5.88 12.08 -11.28
C PHE A 39 7.23 12.74 -10.95
N GLY A 40 7.22 14.03 -10.62
CA GLY A 40 8.43 14.78 -10.35
C GLY A 40 9.22 14.20 -9.16
N LYS A 41 10.05 15.02 -8.52
CA LYS A 41 10.91 14.58 -7.41
C LYS A 41 10.15 13.67 -6.42
N SER A 42 10.55 12.39 -6.35
CA SER A 42 9.91 11.36 -5.51
C SER A 42 10.10 11.59 -4.01
N THR A 43 10.82 12.64 -3.64
CA THR A 43 11.07 13.06 -2.25
C THR A 43 9.85 13.69 -1.59
N ASP A 44 8.90 14.21 -2.38
CA ASP A 44 7.74 14.93 -1.86
C ASP A 44 6.51 14.03 -1.64
N PHE A 45 6.48 12.85 -2.27
CA PHE A 45 5.36 11.91 -2.18
C PHE A 45 5.79 10.44 -2.28
N ASP A 46 5.10 9.58 -1.54
CA ASP A 46 5.19 8.13 -1.58
C ASP A 46 3.97 7.55 -2.31
N LEU A 47 4.09 6.32 -2.79
CA LEU A 47 3.00 5.62 -3.47
C LEU A 47 2.52 4.45 -2.62
N GLU A 48 1.32 4.56 -2.06
CA GLU A 48 0.64 3.44 -1.42
C GLU A 48 0.03 2.53 -2.50
N VAL A 49 0.38 1.24 -2.47
CA VAL A 49 -0.15 0.22 -3.39
C VAL A 49 -1.09 -0.70 -2.65
N THR A 50 -2.29 -0.88 -3.18
CA THR A 50 -3.34 -1.75 -2.60
C THR A 50 -3.80 -2.75 -3.66
N ASN A 51 -3.97 -4.02 -3.30
CA ASN A 51 -4.55 -5.01 -4.20
C ASN A 51 -6.01 -4.64 -4.55
N ALA A 52 -6.34 -4.59 -5.83
CA ALA A 52 -7.68 -4.21 -6.27
C ALA A 52 -8.73 -5.30 -5.93
N GLN A 53 -8.30 -6.56 -5.84
CA GLN A 53 -9.15 -7.73 -5.60
C GLN A 53 -9.40 -7.93 -4.11
N THR A 54 -8.33 -8.13 -3.32
CA THR A 54 -8.44 -8.42 -1.88
C THR A 54 -8.59 -7.16 -1.03
N LYS A 55 -8.36 -5.97 -1.60
CA LYS A 55 -8.29 -4.68 -0.88
C LYS A 55 -7.17 -4.61 0.16
N GLU A 56 -6.21 -5.53 0.12
CA GLU A 56 -5.09 -5.55 1.04
C GLU A 56 -4.01 -4.55 0.61
N LYS A 57 -3.45 -3.83 1.58
CA LYS A 57 -2.38 -2.86 1.37
C LYS A 57 -1.03 -3.52 1.46
N TYR A 58 -0.17 -3.29 0.47
CA TYR A 58 1.21 -3.70 0.53
C TYR A 58 2.01 -2.65 1.29
N LYS A 59 2.45 -3.00 2.51
CA LYS A 59 3.25 -2.12 3.38
C LYS A 59 4.74 -2.40 3.24
N ASP A 60 5.11 -3.66 3.10
CA ASP A 60 6.50 -4.08 3.02
C ASP A 60 7.02 -3.98 1.58
N ASP A 61 8.11 -3.23 1.38
CA ASP A 61 8.76 -3.06 0.08
C ASP A 61 9.34 -4.36 -0.50
N MET A 62 9.56 -5.36 0.37
CA MET A 62 9.97 -6.72 0.00
C MET A 62 8.80 -7.59 -0.47
N THR A 63 7.55 -7.11 -0.37
CA THR A 63 6.40 -7.90 -0.80
C THR A 63 6.44 -8.11 -2.30
N MET A 64 6.26 -9.36 -2.72
CA MET A 64 6.22 -9.72 -4.13
C MET A 64 4.79 -9.66 -4.66
N ILE A 65 4.57 -8.78 -5.64
CA ILE A 65 3.31 -8.70 -6.37
C ILE A 65 3.39 -9.64 -7.58
N PRO A 66 2.51 -10.65 -7.68
CA PRO A 66 2.53 -11.57 -8.81
C PRO A 66 2.07 -10.89 -10.10
N LYS A 67 2.59 -11.38 -11.23
CA LYS A 67 2.14 -10.99 -12.58
C LYS A 67 0.62 -11.08 -12.72
N ASN A 68 0.07 -10.26 -13.60
CA ASN A 68 -1.35 -10.14 -13.88
C ASN A 68 -2.21 -9.68 -12.69
N SER A 69 -1.58 -9.20 -11.61
CA SER A 69 -2.33 -8.58 -10.51
C SER A 69 -2.84 -7.21 -10.91
N SER A 70 -4.05 -6.90 -10.43
CA SER A 70 -4.63 -5.56 -10.49
C SER A 70 -4.39 -4.84 -9.17
N VAL A 71 -3.73 -3.69 -9.22
CA VAL A 71 -3.43 -2.86 -8.05
C VAL A 71 -3.97 -1.45 -8.20
N VAL A 72 -4.31 -0.84 -7.06
CA VAL A 72 -4.71 0.55 -6.96
C VAL A 72 -3.60 1.30 -6.26
N VAL A 73 -3.15 2.37 -6.91
CA VAL A 73 -2.06 3.23 -6.44
C VAL A 73 -2.64 4.54 -5.93
N ARG A 74 -2.13 5.01 -4.78
CA ARG A 74 -2.50 6.29 -4.20
C ARG A 74 -1.24 7.08 -3.83
N ARG A 75 -1.23 8.36 -4.18
CA ARG A 75 -0.16 9.27 -3.77
C ARG A 75 -0.36 9.71 -2.32
N ILE A 76 0.65 9.53 -1.49
CA ILE A 76 0.71 9.95 -0.09
C ILE A 76 1.80 11.03 0.03
N PRO A 77 1.56 12.20 0.62
CA PRO A 77 2.61 13.20 0.81
C PRO A 77 3.69 12.69 1.79
N VAL A 78 4.98 12.86 1.47
CA VAL A 78 6.11 12.55 2.40
C VAL A 78 6.68 13.82 3.06
N GLY A 79 5.88 14.88 3.14
CA GLY A 79 6.24 16.12 3.82
C GLY A 79 5.92 16.05 5.31
N THR A 80 6.96 16.10 6.16
CA THR A 80 6.96 16.41 7.59
C THR A 80 5.71 15.96 8.36
N LYS A 81 5.80 14.81 9.05
CA LYS A 81 4.87 14.31 10.08
C LYS A 81 3.73 15.29 10.39
N SER A 82 2.68 15.26 9.56
CA SER A 82 1.50 16.05 9.89
C SER A 82 0.95 15.45 11.18
N LYS A 83 0.57 16.32 12.10
CA LYS A 83 0.18 16.04 13.49
C LYS A 83 -0.87 14.89 13.65
N ALA A 84 -1.51 14.48 12.56
CA ALA A 84 -2.40 13.32 12.48
C ALA A 84 -1.69 11.95 12.59
N GLN A 85 -0.44 11.81 12.13
CA GLN A 85 0.26 10.51 12.13
C GLN A 85 0.89 10.17 13.50
N LEU A 86 1.21 11.16 14.34
CA LEU A 86 1.62 10.92 15.74
C LEU A 86 0.46 10.48 16.65
N ALA A 87 -0.80 10.68 16.25
CA ALA A 87 -1.96 10.30 17.07
C ALA A 87 -2.34 8.82 16.92
N ALA A 88 -2.01 8.16 15.80
CA ALA A 88 -2.38 6.76 15.57
C ALA A 88 -1.45 5.75 16.28
N GLU A 89 -0.20 6.11 16.58
CA GLU A 89 0.75 5.22 17.28
C GLU A 89 0.56 5.22 18.82
N ARG A 90 -0.24 6.14 19.36
CA ARG A 90 -0.66 6.15 20.78
C ARG A 90 -1.97 5.42 21.06
N ALA A 91 -2.54 4.73 20.06
CA ALA A 91 -3.76 3.95 20.20
C ALA A 91 -3.53 2.47 19.85
N SER A 92 -2.52 1.85 20.45
CA SER A 92 -2.45 0.38 20.59
C SER A 92 -1.54 0.03 21.76
N PRO A 93 -2.14 -0.19 22.94
CA PRO A 93 -1.90 -1.48 23.53
C PRO A 93 -3.24 -2.05 23.94
N PHE A 94 -3.81 -2.94 23.13
CA PHE A 94 -4.50 -4.05 23.76
C PHE A 94 -4.41 -5.28 22.88
N SER A 95 -3.41 -6.08 23.25
CA SER A 95 -3.36 -7.52 23.10
C SER A 95 -4.76 -8.10 23.22
N SER A 96 -5.26 -8.74 22.15
CA SER A 96 -6.49 -9.51 22.23
C SER A 96 -6.18 -10.81 22.95
N GLY A 97 -6.33 -10.79 24.28
CA GLY A 97 -6.25 -11.95 25.16
C GLY A 97 -7.30 -11.85 26.25
N GLU A 98 -8.02 -12.96 26.45
CA GLU A 98 -8.85 -13.30 27.62
C GLU A 98 -10.26 -12.67 27.78
N GLN A 99 -11.26 -13.45 27.35
CA GLN A 99 -12.44 -13.92 28.09
C GLN A 99 -13.16 -12.97 29.08
N LYS A 100 -14.38 -12.54 28.71
CA LYS A 100 -15.49 -12.13 29.60
C LYS A 100 -16.28 -13.40 29.96
N THR A 101 -16.88 -13.68 31.13
CA THR A 101 -17.49 -12.94 32.26
C THR A 101 -17.89 -14.05 33.28
N VAL A 102 -17.99 -13.89 34.60
CA VAL A 102 -18.87 -12.99 35.36
C VAL A 102 -18.53 -13.15 36.85
N CYS A 103 -18.48 -12.05 37.60
CA CYS A 103 -18.52 -12.07 39.07
C CYS A 103 -19.93 -11.64 39.49
N THR A 104 -20.63 -12.46 40.27
CA THR A 104 -21.88 -12.11 40.95
C THR A 104 -21.68 -12.34 42.45
N HIS A 105 -21.78 -11.28 43.25
CA HIS A 105 -21.75 -11.30 44.70
C HIS A 105 -23.08 -10.73 45.22
N GLY A 106 -23.65 -11.34 46.26
CA GLY A 106 -24.77 -10.81 47.04
C GLY A 106 -25.92 -11.79 47.19
#